data_AF-A0A838P982-F1
#
_entry.id   AF-A0A838P982-F1
#
_cell.length_a   1.000
_cell.length_b   1.000
_cell.length_c   1.000
_cell.angle_alpha   90.00
_cell.angle_beta   90.00
_cell.angle_gamma   90.00
#
_symmetry.space_group_name_H-M   'P 1'
#
loop_
_entity.id
_entity.type
_entity.pdbx_description
1 polymer ?
#
loop_
_entity_poly.entity_id
_entity_poly.type
_entity_poly.pdbx_seq_one_letter_code
_entity_poly.pdbx_strand_id
1 'polypeptide(L)'
;IRERWRGTVSDDFALTNALKEASLPIHFVPACLTASLEECTFRELIEFTTRQLKITRVYASHRWKGAFIGSLLFVLVFFGGIVLVSTRALLGQPFWLPALLLCLIFVLGALKAYIRCRAVKLPLAKYSTELSRTMPAHLLLWPITSALFLYNCIAAMFSRRIEWRGIKYELKSPTEAVIISRE
;
A
#
# COMPACT_ATOMS: atom_id res chain seq x y z
N ILE A 1 8.06 27.41 -0.32
CA ILE A 1 8.29 25.94 -0.36
C ILE A 1 9.65 25.51 0.18
N ARG A 2 10.76 26.19 -0.17
CA ARG A 2 12.13 25.84 0.26
C ARG A 2 12.28 25.58 1.77
N GLU A 3 11.69 26.43 2.61
CA GLU A 3 11.72 26.26 4.07
C GLU A 3 10.95 25.02 4.54
N ARG A 4 9.83 24.70 3.91
CA ARG A 4 8.99 23.53 4.25
C ARG A 4 9.66 22.20 3.90
N TRP A 5 10.63 22.19 2.99
CA TRP A 5 11.45 21.00 2.69
C TRP A 5 12.63 20.81 3.64
N ARG A 6 13.01 21.83 4.41
CA ARG A 6 14.09 21.66 5.40
C ARG A 6 13.62 20.69 6.48
N GLY A 7 14.43 19.65 6.73
CA GLY A 7 14.14 18.65 7.74
C GLY A 7 13.12 17.59 7.33
N THR A 8 12.68 17.55 6.06
CA THR A 8 11.74 16.52 5.58
C THR A 8 12.45 15.46 4.75
N VAL A 9 12.02 14.19 4.88
CA VAL A 9 12.47 13.08 4.02
C VAL A 9 11.59 12.90 2.80
N SER A 10 10.30 13.23 2.89
CA SER A 10 9.38 13.15 1.75
C SER A 10 9.00 14.55 1.27
N ASP A 11 9.54 14.91 0.11
CA ASP A 11 9.21 16.11 -0.65
C ASP A 11 7.74 16.11 -1.11
N ASP A 12 7.22 14.97 -1.56
CA ASP A 12 5.83 14.79 -1.99
C ASP A 12 4.83 15.12 -0.88
N PHE A 13 5.03 14.58 0.32
CA PHE A 13 4.15 14.86 1.46
C PHE A 13 4.28 16.31 1.93
N ALA A 14 5.50 16.87 1.94
CA ALA A 14 5.72 18.27 2.29
C ALA A 14 4.99 19.22 1.32
N LEU A 15 5.08 18.97 0.01
CA LEU A 15 4.39 19.74 -1.01
C LEU A 15 2.87 19.55 -0.93
N THR A 16 2.40 18.31 -0.79
CA THR A 16 0.97 18.00 -0.64
C THR A 16 0.35 18.73 0.55
N ASN A 17 1.02 18.74 1.69
CA ASN A 17 0.52 19.42 2.89
C ASN A 17 0.55 20.95 2.71
N ALA A 18 1.60 21.50 2.10
CA ALA A 18 1.66 22.94 1.81
C ALA A 18 0.55 23.41 0.87
N LEU A 19 0.23 22.65 -0.18
CA LEU A 19 -0.88 22.97 -1.09
C LEU A 19 -2.23 22.90 -0.40
N LYS A 20 -2.46 21.89 0.45
CA LYS A 20 -3.70 21.76 1.23
C LYS A 20 -3.87 22.87 2.27
N GLU A 21 -2.81 23.23 2.99
CA GLU A 21 -2.83 24.38 3.91
C GLU A 21 -3.18 25.68 3.19
N ALA A 22 -2.71 25.83 1.95
CA ALA A 22 -3.07 26.95 1.07
C ALA A 22 -4.45 26.81 0.39
N SER A 23 -5.22 25.75 0.70
CA SER A 23 -6.52 25.43 0.08
C SER A 23 -6.45 25.31 -1.46
N LEU A 24 -5.30 24.93 -2.00
CA LEU A 24 -5.10 24.73 -3.42
C LEU A 24 -5.50 23.30 -3.84
N PRO A 25 -6.17 23.16 -4.99
CA PRO A 25 -6.55 21.85 -5.49
C PRO A 25 -5.34 21.06 -5.97
N ILE A 26 -5.40 19.74 -5.85
CA ILE A 26 -4.41 18.79 -6.40
C ILE A 26 -5.11 17.96 -7.45
N HIS A 27 -4.69 18.09 -8.71
CA HIS A 27 -5.28 17.38 -9.84
C HIS A 27 -4.40 16.18 -10.24
N PHE A 28 -5.05 15.03 -10.44
CA PHE A 28 -4.39 13.86 -11.02
C PHE A 28 -4.37 13.97 -12.55
N VAL A 29 -3.19 13.90 -13.16
CA VAL A 29 -3.01 13.93 -14.62
C VAL A 29 -2.51 12.56 -15.10
N PRO A 30 -3.38 11.73 -15.71
CA PRO A 30 -3.01 10.36 -16.10
C PRO A 30 -1.79 10.29 -17.03
N ALA A 31 -1.61 11.28 -17.91
CA ALA A 31 -0.50 11.35 -18.85
C ALA A 31 0.88 11.52 -18.16
N CYS A 32 0.90 11.94 -16.89
CA CYS A 32 2.13 12.05 -16.09
C CYS A 32 2.50 10.74 -15.38
N LEU A 33 1.72 9.67 -15.54
CA LEU A 33 2.11 8.36 -15.03
C LEU A 33 3.37 7.86 -15.76
N THR A 34 4.36 7.46 -14.97
CA THR A 34 5.61 6.89 -15.47
C THR A 34 5.82 5.48 -14.92
N ALA A 35 6.41 4.60 -15.72
CA ALA A 35 6.77 3.26 -15.28
C ALA A 35 8.08 3.30 -14.49
N SER A 36 8.07 2.78 -13.26
CA SER A 36 9.27 2.49 -12.49
C SER A 36 9.63 1.03 -12.71
N LEU A 37 10.69 0.80 -13.49
CA LEU A 37 11.17 -0.54 -13.86
C LEU A 37 12.36 -0.86 -12.95
N GLU A 38 12.10 -1.57 -11.87
CA GLU A 38 13.14 -2.05 -10.96
C GLU A 38 12.92 -3.53 -10.69
N GLU A 39 14.01 -4.29 -10.74
CA GLU A 39 14.03 -5.64 -10.20
C GLU A 39 14.06 -5.53 -8.67
N CYS A 40 13.25 -6.35 -8.01
CA CYS A 40 13.06 -6.27 -6.57
C CYS A 40 12.99 -7.69 -6.01
N THR A 41 13.87 -8.00 -5.07
CA THR A 41 13.77 -9.22 -4.27
C THR A 41 12.62 -9.12 -3.28
N PHE A 42 12.18 -10.25 -2.74
CA PHE A 42 11.14 -10.24 -1.71
C PHE A 42 11.56 -9.44 -0.46
N ARG A 43 12.85 -9.48 -0.09
CA ARG A 43 13.38 -8.69 1.03
C ARG A 43 13.27 -7.19 0.78
N GLU A 44 13.64 -6.75 -0.42
CA GLU A 44 13.51 -5.35 -0.83
C GLU A 44 12.05 -4.91 -0.92
N LEU A 45 11.14 -5.79 -1.36
CA LEU A 45 9.70 -5.51 -1.37
C LEU A 45 9.19 -5.20 0.05
N ILE A 46 9.54 -6.03 1.03
CA ILE A 46 9.12 -5.83 2.42
C ILE A 46 9.76 -4.56 3.00
N GLU A 47 11.06 -4.36 2.78
CA GLU A 47 11.77 -3.15 3.21
C GLU A 47 11.09 -1.89 2.65
N PHE A 48 10.92 -1.83 1.33
CA PHE A 48 10.35 -0.70 0.62
C PHE A 48 8.92 -0.41 1.11
N THR A 49 8.05 -1.41 1.13
CA THR A 49 6.63 -1.21 1.48
C THR A 49 6.47 -0.87 2.97
N THR A 50 7.32 -1.40 3.85
CA THR A 50 7.37 -0.99 5.27
C THR A 50 7.84 0.46 5.39
N ARG A 51 8.87 0.86 4.65
CA ARG A 51 9.37 2.25 4.63
C ARG A 51 8.28 3.23 4.20
N GLN A 52 7.51 2.90 3.15
CA GLN A 52 6.39 3.72 2.69
C GLN A 52 5.33 3.94 3.79
N LEU A 53 5.00 2.89 4.56
CA LEU A 53 4.03 3.02 5.65
C LEU A 53 4.59 3.72 6.89
N LYS A 54 5.89 3.61 7.17
CA LYS A 54 6.56 4.43 8.21
C LYS A 54 6.50 5.92 7.86
N ILE A 55 6.84 6.29 6.62
CA ILE A 55 6.74 7.65 6.11
C ILE A 55 5.28 8.12 6.20
N THR A 56 4.33 7.35 5.67
CA THR A 56 2.91 7.71 5.71
C THR A 56 2.40 7.89 7.14
N ARG A 57 2.84 7.06 8.10
CA ARG A 57 2.46 7.21 9.52
C ARG A 57 2.87 8.56 10.09
N VAL A 58 4.08 9.01 9.75
CA VAL A 58 4.62 10.30 10.24
C VAL A 58 3.93 11.46 9.53
N TYR A 59 3.92 11.46 8.19
CA TYR A 59 3.46 12.59 7.39
C TYR A 59 1.93 12.72 7.24
N ALA A 60 1.20 11.60 7.35
CA ALA A 60 -0.25 11.54 7.14
C ALA A 60 -0.90 10.47 8.03
N SER A 61 -0.76 10.64 9.35
CA SER A 61 -1.22 9.68 10.36
C SER A 61 -2.68 9.25 10.21
N HIS A 62 -3.58 10.15 9.79
CA HIS A 62 -4.98 9.82 9.52
C HIS A 62 -5.15 8.81 8.37
N ARG A 63 -4.36 8.94 7.28
CA ARG A 63 -4.37 8.00 6.15
C ARG A 63 -3.80 6.65 6.56
N TRP A 64 -2.74 6.67 7.37
CA TRP A 64 -2.16 5.45 7.91
C TRP A 64 -3.16 4.70 8.82
N LYS A 65 -3.90 5.40 9.70
CA LYS A 65 -4.97 4.79 10.51
C LYS A 65 -6.05 4.15 9.63
N GLY A 66 -6.47 4.84 8.58
CA GLY A 66 -7.42 4.30 7.60
C GLY A 66 -6.91 3.03 6.91
N ALA A 67 -5.63 3.03 6.48
CA ALA A 67 -4.99 1.85 5.91
C ALA A 67 -4.89 0.69 6.90
N PHE A 68 -4.54 0.96 8.16
CA PHE A 68 -4.47 -0.03 9.23
C PHE A 68 -5.83 -0.65 9.53
N ILE A 69 -6.86 0.17 9.79
CA ILE A 69 -8.21 -0.32 10.10
C ILE A 69 -8.79 -1.08 8.89
N GLY A 70 -8.64 -0.54 7.68
CA GLY A 70 -9.15 -1.18 6.47
C GLY A 70 -8.48 -2.52 6.19
N SER A 71 -7.16 -2.60 6.33
CA SER A 71 -6.42 -3.86 6.14
C SER A 71 -6.70 -4.88 7.25
N LEU A 72 -6.85 -4.43 8.51
CA LEU A 72 -7.22 -5.29 9.63
C LEU A 72 -8.61 -5.91 9.42
N LEU A 73 -9.63 -5.08 9.15
CA LEU A 73 -10.99 -5.56 8.89
C LEU A 73 -11.01 -6.52 7.71
N PHE A 74 -10.32 -6.17 6.62
CA PHE A 74 -10.21 -7.05 5.46
C PHE A 74 -9.61 -8.41 5.83
N VAL A 75 -8.47 -8.41 6.52
CA VAL A 75 -7.78 -9.66 6.87
C VAL A 75 -8.65 -10.54 7.77
N LEU A 76 -9.29 -9.95 8.78
CA LEU A 76 -10.19 -10.67 9.68
C LEU A 76 -11.37 -11.29 8.93
N VAL A 77 -12.04 -10.51 8.07
CA VAL A 77 -13.23 -10.99 7.35
C VAL A 77 -12.85 -12.02 6.29
N PHE A 78 -11.83 -11.74 5.47
CA PHE A 78 -11.49 -12.59 4.34
C PHE A 78 -10.79 -13.88 4.79
N PHE A 79 -9.69 -13.78 5.54
CA PHE A 79 -8.97 -14.98 5.98
C PHE A 79 -9.70 -15.69 7.12
N GLY A 80 -10.35 -14.97 8.03
CA GLY A 80 -11.25 -15.58 9.02
C GLY A 80 -12.44 -16.27 8.34
N GLY A 81 -12.96 -15.71 7.24
CA GLY A 81 -13.98 -16.34 6.41
C GLY A 81 -13.51 -17.66 5.78
N ILE A 82 -12.27 -17.72 5.28
CA ILE A 82 -11.66 -18.97 4.80
C ILE A 82 -11.65 -20.02 5.92
N VAL A 83 -11.12 -19.66 7.09
CA VAL A 83 -11.05 -20.57 8.25
C VAL A 83 -12.43 -21.04 8.67
N LEU A 84 -13.42 -20.14 8.70
CA LEU A 84 -14.80 -20.47 9.04
C LEU A 84 -15.42 -21.47 8.03
N VAL A 85 -15.28 -21.22 6.73
CA VAL A 85 -15.80 -22.10 5.68
C VAL A 85 -15.14 -23.48 5.77
N SER A 86 -13.81 -23.53 5.88
CA SER A 86 -13.06 -24.78 6.02
C SER A 86 -13.48 -25.56 7.26
N THR A 87 -13.62 -24.89 8.41
CA THR A 87 -14.03 -25.54 9.67
C THR A 87 -15.45 -26.09 9.56
N ARG A 88 -16.40 -25.33 9.00
CA ARG A 88 -17.78 -25.81 8.81
C ARG A 88 -17.86 -26.99 7.85
N ALA A 89 -17.09 -26.97 6.76
CA ALA A 89 -17.02 -28.08 5.82
C ALA A 89 -16.49 -29.36 6.48
N LEU A 90 -15.43 -29.26 7.31
CA LEU A 90 -14.88 -30.40 8.05
C LEU A 90 -15.86 -30.97 9.08
N LEU A 91 -16.67 -30.11 9.71
CA LEU A 91 -17.69 -30.51 10.69
C LEU A 91 -19.02 -30.95 10.05
N GLY A 92 -19.11 -31.01 8.71
CA GLY A 92 -20.35 -31.37 8.00
C GLY A 92 -21.49 -30.36 8.18
N GLN A 93 -21.18 -29.12 8.59
CA GLN A 93 -22.15 -28.05 8.80
C GLN A 93 -22.42 -27.29 7.50
N PRO A 94 -23.59 -26.62 7.37
CA PRO A 94 -23.85 -25.77 6.22
C PRO A 94 -22.84 -24.63 6.14
N PHE A 95 -22.13 -24.55 5.00
CA PHE A 95 -21.08 -23.56 4.75
C PHE A 95 -21.33 -22.73 3.47
N TRP A 96 -22.43 -22.98 2.75
CA TRP A 96 -22.70 -22.37 1.44
C TRP A 96 -22.81 -20.84 1.52
N LEU A 97 -23.46 -20.29 2.56
CA LEU A 97 -23.63 -18.85 2.72
C LEU A 97 -22.30 -18.11 2.98
N PRO A 98 -21.47 -18.50 3.98
CA PRO A 98 -20.16 -17.86 4.16
C PRO A 98 -19.23 -18.08 2.96
N ALA A 99 -19.32 -19.22 2.26
CA ALA A 99 -18.56 -19.45 1.04
C ALA A 99 -18.99 -18.51 -0.11
N LEU A 100 -20.30 -18.28 -0.27
CA LEU A 100 -20.85 -17.35 -1.26
C LEU A 100 -20.39 -15.91 -0.99
N LEU A 101 -20.46 -15.46 0.28
CA LEU A 101 -20.00 -14.13 0.67
C LEU A 101 -18.49 -13.95 0.44
N LEU A 102 -17.69 -14.97 0.79
CA LEU A 102 -16.25 -14.96 0.55
C LEU A 102 -15.92 -14.90 -0.95
N CYS A 103 -16.63 -15.68 -1.77
CA CYS A 103 -16.52 -15.66 -3.23
C CYS A 103 -16.87 -14.26 -3.77
N LEU A 104 -17.95 -13.65 -3.28
CA LEU A 104 -18.34 -12.29 -3.67
C LEU A 104 -17.24 -11.26 -3.35
N ILE A 105 -16.67 -11.30 -2.13
CA ILE A 105 -15.55 -10.43 -1.76
C ILE A 105 -14.37 -10.65 -2.70
N PHE A 106 -14.05 -11.91 -3.02
CA PHE A 106 -12.97 -12.25 -3.92
C PHE A 106 -13.17 -11.63 -5.32
N VAL A 107 -14.35 -11.86 -5.91
CA VAL A 107 -14.72 -11.39 -7.25
C VAL A 107 -14.72 -9.87 -7.32
N LEU A 108 -15.28 -9.18 -6.33
CA LEU A 108 -15.28 -7.71 -6.30
C LEU A 108 -13.87 -7.14 -6.21
N GLY A 109 -12.98 -7.76 -5.42
CA GLY A 109 -11.58 -7.35 -5.36
C GLY A 109 -10.81 -7.60 -6.66
N ALA A 110 -11.05 -8.74 -7.30
CA ALA A 110 -10.49 -9.06 -8.60
C ALA A 110 -10.99 -8.10 -9.69
N LEU A 111 -12.29 -7.76 -9.70
CA LEU A 111 -12.86 -6.79 -10.63
C LEU A 111 -12.25 -5.39 -10.43
N LYS A 112 -12.09 -4.94 -9.19
CA LYS A 112 -11.38 -3.70 -8.88
C LYS A 112 -9.95 -3.71 -9.40
N ALA A 113 -9.23 -4.83 -9.21
CA ALA A 113 -7.87 -4.98 -9.73
C ALA A 113 -7.83 -4.96 -11.26
N TYR A 114 -8.78 -5.63 -11.92
CA TYR A 114 -8.94 -5.63 -13.37
C TYR A 114 -9.15 -4.21 -13.92
N ILE A 115 -10.12 -3.46 -13.37
CA ILE A 115 -10.40 -2.07 -13.77
C ILE A 115 -9.15 -1.20 -13.61
N ARG A 116 -8.44 -1.33 -12.49
CA ARG A 116 -7.19 -0.59 -12.25
C ARG A 116 -6.12 -0.93 -13.30
N CYS A 117 -5.89 -2.20 -13.59
CA CYS A 117 -4.91 -2.60 -14.59
C CYS A 117 -5.29 -2.11 -16.00
N ARG A 118 -6.59 -2.10 -16.34
CA ARG A 118 -7.06 -1.50 -17.61
C ARG A 118 -6.84 0.01 -17.65
N ALA A 119 -7.13 0.71 -16.56
CA ALA A 119 -6.93 2.16 -16.46
C ALA A 119 -5.45 2.55 -16.60
N VAL A 120 -4.53 1.80 -15.98
CA VAL A 120 -3.08 2.06 -16.06
C VAL A 120 -2.50 1.78 -17.45
N LYS A 121 -3.07 0.82 -18.20
CA LYS A 121 -2.63 0.54 -19.58
C LYS A 121 -2.88 1.68 -20.56
N LEU A 122 -3.82 2.58 -20.27
CA LEU A 122 -4.13 3.72 -21.14
C LEU A 122 -2.95 4.72 -21.25
N PRO A 123 -2.44 5.29 -20.14
CA PRO A 123 -1.29 6.18 -20.20
C PRO A 123 0.04 5.45 -20.41
N LEU A 124 0.15 4.17 -20.01
CA LEU A 124 1.35 3.36 -20.17
C LEU A 124 1.24 2.37 -21.34
N ALA A 125 0.68 2.81 -22.47
CA ALA A 125 0.43 1.95 -23.64
C ALA A 125 1.70 1.23 -24.15
N LYS A 126 2.87 1.88 -24.03
CA LYS A 126 4.18 1.30 -24.36
C LYS A 126 4.49 0.00 -23.59
N TYR A 127 3.96 -0.14 -22.37
CA TYR A 127 4.18 -1.28 -21.48
C TYR A 127 2.98 -2.24 -21.42
N SER A 128 2.10 -2.19 -22.43
CA SER A 128 0.83 -2.93 -22.42
C SER A 128 1.02 -4.45 -22.36
N THR A 129 2.07 -4.98 -22.99
CA THR A 129 2.41 -6.41 -22.97
C THR A 129 2.85 -6.85 -21.58
N GLU A 130 3.78 -6.11 -20.96
CA GLU A 130 4.30 -6.36 -19.62
C GLU A 130 3.19 -6.27 -18.58
N LEU A 131 2.34 -5.24 -18.66
CA LEU A 131 1.16 -5.08 -17.80
C LEU A 131 0.10 -6.18 -18.02
N SER A 132 0.06 -6.81 -19.19
CA SER A 132 -0.82 -7.97 -19.43
C SER A 132 -0.27 -9.22 -18.77
N ARG A 133 1.06 -9.40 -18.78
CA ARG A 133 1.73 -10.54 -18.12
C ARG A 133 1.56 -10.53 -16.60
N THR A 134 1.48 -9.36 -15.99
CA THR A 134 1.26 -9.23 -14.53
C THR A 134 -0.21 -9.30 -14.10
N MET A 135 -1.16 -9.30 -15.05
CA MET A 135 -2.60 -9.30 -14.76
C MET A 135 -3.02 -10.45 -13.82
N PRO A 136 -2.61 -11.72 -14.03
CA PRO A 136 -3.01 -12.81 -13.14
C PRO A 136 -2.59 -12.58 -11.69
N ALA A 137 -1.40 -12.04 -11.47
CA ALA A 137 -0.92 -11.69 -10.13
C ALA A 137 -1.81 -10.62 -9.47
N HIS A 138 -2.23 -9.60 -10.22
CA HIS A 138 -3.15 -8.58 -9.70
C HIS A 138 -4.55 -9.12 -9.38
N LEU A 139 -5.04 -10.10 -10.15
CA LEU A 139 -6.36 -10.70 -9.95
C LEU A 139 -6.40 -11.70 -8.80
N LEU A 140 -5.30 -12.43 -8.56
CA LEU A 140 -5.25 -13.53 -7.59
C LEU A 140 -4.58 -13.15 -6.28
N LEU A 141 -3.52 -12.36 -6.31
CA LEU A 141 -2.66 -12.12 -5.14
C LEU A 141 -3.06 -10.86 -4.34
N TRP A 142 -4.11 -10.14 -4.74
CA TRP A 142 -4.56 -8.94 -4.02
C TRP A 142 -4.94 -9.19 -2.54
N PRO A 143 -5.48 -10.36 -2.11
CA PRO A 143 -5.73 -10.62 -0.70
C PRO A 143 -4.42 -10.72 0.08
N ILE A 144 -3.39 -11.33 -0.52
CA ILE A 144 -2.04 -11.43 0.06
C ILE A 144 -1.41 -10.04 0.18
N THR A 145 -1.59 -9.17 -0.82
CA THR A 145 -1.15 -7.77 -0.74
C THR A 145 -1.82 -7.04 0.43
N SER A 146 -3.10 -7.34 0.72
CA SER A 146 -3.82 -6.72 1.84
C SER A 146 -3.29 -7.20 3.20
N ALA A 147 -2.93 -8.49 3.31
CA ALA A 147 -2.24 -9.03 4.48
C ALA A 147 -0.85 -8.41 4.67
N LEU A 148 -0.10 -8.23 3.58
CA LEU A 148 1.17 -7.53 3.60
C LEU A 148 1.01 -6.07 4.06
N PHE A 149 -0.03 -5.37 3.62
CA PHE A 149 -0.35 -4.01 4.08
C PHE A 149 -0.60 -3.97 5.60
N LEU A 150 -1.31 -4.95 6.15
CA LEU A 150 -1.54 -5.05 7.60
C LEU A 150 -0.21 -5.27 8.34
N TYR A 151 0.60 -6.23 7.89
CA TYR A 151 1.93 -6.48 8.44
C TYR A 151 2.79 -5.22 8.43
N ASN A 152 2.86 -4.52 7.29
CA ASN A 152 3.65 -3.30 7.16
C ASN A 152 3.13 -2.16 8.04
N CYS A 153 1.81 -2.05 8.24
CA CYS A 153 1.23 -1.08 9.17
C CYS A 153 1.69 -1.41 10.60
N ILE A 154 1.60 -2.68 10.99
CA ILE A 154 2.05 -3.16 12.31
C ILE A 154 3.55 -2.88 12.48
N ALA A 155 4.39 -3.25 11.51
CA ALA A 155 5.82 -2.98 11.53
C ALA A 155 6.13 -1.47 11.63
N ALA A 156 5.36 -0.62 10.94
CA ALA A 156 5.49 0.82 11.02
C ALA A 156 5.11 1.39 12.39
N MET A 157 4.38 0.65 13.24
CA MET A 157 4.10 1.07 14.62
C MET A 157 5.37 1.10 15.47
N PHE A 158 6.19 0.07 15.32
CA PHE A 158 7.33 -0.20 16.20
C PHE A 158 8.58 0.61 15.89
N SER A 159 8.67 1.26 14.73
CA SER A 159 9.86 2.04 14.37
C SER A 159 9.52 3.25 13.52
N ARG A 160 10.21 4.36 13.78
CA ARG A 160 10.25 5.57 12.93
C ARG A 160 11.55 5.67 12.14
N ARG A 161 12.39 4.65 12.22
CA ARG A 161 13.68 4.61 11.54
C ARG A 161 13.53 3.99 10.18
N ILE A 162 14.15 4.62 9.20
CA ILE A 162 14.19 4.15 7.82
C ILE A 162 15.64 4.14 7.35
N GLU A 163 15.92 3.30 6.38
CA GLU A 163 17.17 3.32 5.64
C GLU A 163 16.85 3.65 4.20
N TRP A 164 17.60 4.57 3.61
CA TRP A 164 17.41 4.96 2.22
C TRP A 164 18.73 5.40 1.63
N ARG A 165 19.12 4.76 0.51
CA ARG A 165 20.40 5.01 -0.20
C ARG A 165 21.61 5.00 0.74
N GLY A 166 21.71 4.01 1.63
CA GLY A 166 22.81 3.87 2.59
C GLY A 166 22.77 4.83 3.78
N ILE A 167 21.73 5.66 3.91
CA ILE A 167 21.59 6.62 5.01
C ILE A 167 20.47 6.18 5.93
N LYS A 168 20.75 6.12 7.23
CA LYS A 168 19.74 5.82 8.27
C LYS A 168 19.16 7.12 8.80
N TYR A 169 17.84 7.24 8.74
CA TYR A 169 17.09 8.40 9.22
C TYR A 169 16.17 8.01 10.37
N GLU A 170 15.99 8.92 11.33
CA GLU A 170 14.92 8.89 12.31
C GLU A 170 13.89 9.98 12.00
N LEU A 171 12.66 9.56 11.71
CA LEU A 171 11.55 10.48 11.43
C LEU A 171 10.90 10.91 12.74
N LYS A 172 11.41 11.96 13.39
CA LYS A 172 10.85 12.46 14.66
C LYS A 172 9.47 13.04 14.48
N SER A 173 9.29 13.85 13.44
CA SER A 173 8.04 14.52 13.06
C SER A 173 7.95 14.72 11.54
N PRO A 174 6.83 15.21 10.99
CA PRO A 174 6.74 15.56 9.56
C PRO A 174 7.77 16.60 9.12
N THR A 175 8.26 17.44 10.03
CA THR A 175 9.17 18.56 9.75
C THR A 175 10.58 18.34 10.28
N GLU A 176 10.83 17.23 10.98
CA GLU A 176 12.12 16.93 11.59
C GLU A 176 12.49 15.46 11.35
N ALA A 177 13.46 15.27 10.45
CA ALA A 177 14.16 14.02 10.24
C ALA A 177 15.64 14.20 10.56
N VAL A 178 16.18 13.26 11.34
CA VAL A 178 17.58 13.29 11.79
C VAL A 178 18.34 12.15 11.12
N ILE A 179 19.55 12.44 10.62
CA ILE A 179 20.47 11.41 10.13
C ILE A 179 21.12 10.74 11.33
N ILE A 180 20.96 9.43 11.45
CA ILE A 180 21.57 8.62 12.52
C ILE A 180 22.97 8.16 12.10
N SER A 181 23.11 7.68 10.87
CA SER A 181 24.38 7.22 10.31
C SER A 181 24.38 7.29 8.79
N ARG A 182 25.59 7.29 8.21
CA ARG A 182 25.86 7.12 6.78
C ARG A 182 26.79 5.93 6.64
N GLU A 183 26.36 4.93 5.88
CA GLU A 183 27.19 3.78 5.50
C GLU A 183 27.95 4.08 4.21
#